data_AF-A0A3N5KME4-F1
#
_entry.id   AF-A0A3N5KME4-F1
#
_cell.length_a   1.000
_cell.length_b   1.000
_cell.length_c   1.000
_cell.angle_alpha   90.00
_cell.angle_beta   90.00
_cell.angle_gamma   90.00
#
_symmetry.space_group_name_H-M   'P 1'
#
loop_
_entity.id
_entity.type
_entity.pdbx_description
1 polymer ?
#
loop_
_entity_poly.entity_id
_entity_poly.type
_entity_poly.pdbx_seq_one_letter_code
_entity_poly.pdbx_strand_id
1 'polypeptide(L)'
;MRQLRGEDARFVYAESGHANSNITLVYIYDPSTAPGGRVHFKGLLKHIEGRLHLSPIFRQKLLRVPLELDYPYWIEDERFDLEYHVRHVALPKPGDWRQFCIQTSRIHARPLDMSRPLWELYLVEGLDAFLDLPPDSFAILT
;
A
#
# COMPACT_ATOMS: atom_id res chain seq x y z
N MET A 1 20.98 10.37 -5.66
CA MET A 1 20.64 9.03 -6.18
C MET A 1 21.43 8.00 -5.40
N ARG A 2 20.82 6.87 -5.03
CA ARG A 2 21.47 5.80 -4.26
C ARG A 2 21.25 4.48 -5.00
N GLN A 3 22.32 3.74 -5.28
CA GLN A 3 22.20 2.45 -5.95
C GLN A 3 21.49 1.43 -5.05
N LEU A 4 20.63 0.61 -5.66
CA LEU A 4 19.98 -0.52 -5.02
C LEU A 4 21.02 -1.62 -4.75
N ARG A 5 20.93 -2.27 -3.59
CA ARG A 5 21.84 -3.37 -3.27
C ARG A 5 21.51 -4.59 -4.14
N GLY A 6 22.52 -5.40 -4.44
CA GLY A 6 22.35 -6.59 -5.27
C GLY A 6 21.30 -7.57 -4.72
N GLU A 7 21.21 -7.73 -3.40
CA GLU A 7 20.20 -8.59 -2.75
C GLU A 7 18.78 -8.08 -3.01
N ASP A 8 18.56 -6.77 -2.88
CA ASP A 8 17.25 -6.15 -3.15
C ASP A 8 16.92 -6.17 -4.65
N ALA A 9 17.92 -5.98 -5.52
CA ALA A 9 17.74 -5.98 -6.97
C ALA A 9 17.24 -7.33 -7.50
N ARG A 10 17.53 -8.44 -6.80
CA ARG A 10 17.03 -9.77 -7.18
C ARG A 10 15.50 -9.83 -7.19
N PHE A 11 14.83 -9.16 -6.25
CA PHE A 11 13.36 -9.11 -6.22
C PHE A 11 12.82 -8.34 -7.42
N VAL A 12 13.44 -7.21 -7.76
CA VAL A 12 13.07 -6.39 -8.94
C VAL A 12 13.22 -7.17 -10.24
N TYR A 13 14.24 -8.02 -10.35
CA TYR A 13 14.49 -8.83 -11.54
C TYR A 13 13.66 -10.11 -11.60
N ALA A 14 13.25 -10.65 -10.45
CA ALA A 14 12.37 -11.82 -10.36
C ALA A 14 10.90 -11.47 -10.59
N GLU A 15 10.52 -10.20 -10.40
CA GLU A 15 9.17 -9.68 -10.66
C GLU A 15 8.72 -10.00 -12.08
N SER A 16 7.53 -10.60 -12.21
CA SER A 16 6.89 -10.86 -13.49
C SER A 16 5.39 -10.65 -13.39
N GLY A 17 4.68 -10.52 -14.52
CA GLY A 17 3.23 -10.34 -14.53
C GLY A 17 2.41 -11.48 -13.89
N HIS A 18 3.05 -12.60 -13.53
CA HIS A 18 2.42 -13.74 -12.87
C HIS A 18 3.01 -14.07 -11.49
N ALA A 19 4.03 -13.33 -11.04
CA ALA A 19 4.71 -13.55 -9.77
C ALA A 19 5.24 -12.22 -9.24
N ASN A 20 4.50 -11.65 -8.28
CA ASN A 20 4.87 -10.40 -7.67
C ASN A 20 5.73 -10.64 -6.42
N SER A 21 6.69 -9.75 -6.16
CA SER A 21 7.61 -9.80 -5.02
C SER A 21 7.20 -8.83 -3.90
N ASN A 22 5.99 -8.25 -3.97
CA ASN A 22 5.48 -7.37 -2.94
C ASN A 22 5.02 -8.17 -1.70
N ILE A 23 5.19 -7.56 -0.54
CA ILE A 23 4.62 -8.04 0.71
C ILE A 23 3.34 -7.24 0.96
N THR A 24 2.31 -7.89 1.49
CA THR A 24 1.12 -7.19 1.99
C THR A 24 0.89 -7.52 3.45
N LEU A 25 0.78 -6.48 4.28
CA LEU A 25 0.41 -6.59 5.69
C LEU A 25 -1.04 -6.15 5.85
N VAL A 26 -1.78 -6.89 6.68
CA VAL A 26 -3.19 -6.61 6.98
C VAL A 26 -3.31 -6.23 8.44
N TYR A 27 -3.82 -5.02 8.69
CA TYR A 27 -4.08 -4.49 10.02
C TYR A 27 -5.56 -4.20 10.16
N ILE A 28 -6.19 -4.62 11.25
CA ILE A 28 -7.59 -4.32 11.56
C ILE A 28 -7.62 -3.42 12.79
N TYR A 29 -8.37 -2.33 12.71
CA TYR A 29 -8.43 -1.31 13.73
C TYR A 29 -9.85 -1.12 14.27
N ASP A 30 -9.95 -0.98 15.58
CA ASP A 30 -11.12 -0.48 16.28
C ASP A 30 -11.03 1.07 16.38
N PRO A 31 -11.96 1.82 15.76
CA PRO A 31 -11.96 3.28 15.80
C PRO A 31 -12.57 3.86 17.09
N SER A 32 -13.03 3.05 18.05
CA SER A 32 -13.75 3.50 19.25
C SER A 32 -13.00 4.56 20.07
N THR A 33 -11.67 4.54 20.02
CA THR A 33 -10.80 5.50 20.73
C THR A 33 -10.31 6.65 19.85
N ALA A 34 -10.64 6.66 18.56
CA ALA A 34 -10.30 7.76 17.66
C ALA A 34 -11.08 9.03 18.03
N PRO A 35 -10.51 10.24 17.81
CA PRO A 35 -11.24 11.49 18.03
C PRO A 35 -12.55 11.53 17.24
N GLY A 36 -13.68 11.58 17.94
CA GLY A 36 -15.02 11.54 17.32
C GLY A 36 -15.49 10.14 16.91
N GLY A 37 -14.83 9.08 17.40
CA GLY A 37 -15.22 7.67 17.25
C GLY A 37 -15.08 7.10 15.85
N ARG A 38 -14.31 7.74 14.96
CA ARG A 38 -14.16 7.33 13.56
C ARG A 38 -12.85 7.83 12.94
N VAL A 39 -12.36 7.10 11.95
CA VAL A 39 -11.20 7.48 11.14
C VAL A 39 -11.69 7.82 9.73
N HIS A 40 -11.57 9.09 9.35
CA HIS A 40 -11.93 9.54 8.00
C HIS A 40 -10.75 9.37 7.05
N PHE A 41 -11.02 9.00 5.80
CA PHE A 41 -10.00 8.89 4.76
C PHE A 41 -9.13 10.16 4.63
N LYS A 42 -9.74 11.36 4.66
CA LYS A 42 -9.00 12.64 4.63
C LYS A 42 -8.07 12.82 5.84
N GLY A 43 -8.48 12.31 7.01
CA GLY A 43 -7.67 12.31 8.22
C GLY A 43 -6.46 11.37 8.10
N LEU A 44 -6.69 10.18 7.54
CA LEU A 44 -5.64 9.21 7.23
C LEU A 44 -4.62 9.78 6.22
N LEU A 45 -5.09 10.39 5.13
CA LEU A 45 -4.23 11.05 4.14
C LEU A 45 -3.32 12.10 4.81
N LYS A 46 -3.90 13.01 5.60
CA LYS A 46 -3.13 14.04 6.33
C LYS A 46 -2.13 13.42 7.31
N HIS A 47 -2.50 12.31 7.98
CA HIS A 47 -1.63 11.60 8.91
C HIS A 47 -0.40 11.01 8.22
N ILE A 48 -0.58 10.42 7.03
CA ILE A 48 0.49 9.84 6.22
C ILE A 48 1.35 10.95 5.61
N GLU A 49 0.73 11.99 5.03
CA GLU A 49 1.42 13.13 4.43
C GLU A 49 2.43 13.76 5.40
N GLY A 50 2.01 13.98 6.64
CA GLY A 50 2.86 14.53 7.70
C GLY A 50 4.04 13.64 8.11
N ARG A 51 4.11 12.39 7.64
CA ARG A 51 5.17 11.41 7.99
C ARG A 51 6.01 10.93 6.82
N LEU A 52 5.69 11.31 5.58
CA LEU A 52 6.48 10.91 4.40
C LEU A 52 7.96 11.33 4.53
N HIS A 53 8.23 12.44 5.23
CA HIS A 53 9.58 12.94 5.46
C HIS A 53 10.44 12.04 6.36
N LEU A 54 9.84 11.07 7.09
CA LEU A 54 10.56 10.18 7.99
C LEU A 54 11.44 9.17 7.26
N SER A 55 11.14 8.88 5.99
CA SER A 55 11.99 8.04 5.14
C SER A 55 11.89 8.46 3.68
N PRO A 56 13.02 8.66 2.99
CA PRO A 56 12.99 9.04 1.58
C PRO A 56 12.36 7.98 0.68
N ILE A 57 12.31 6.71 1.12
CA ILE A 57 11.76 5.61 0.32
C ILE A 57 10.30 5.84 -0.08
N PHE A 58 9.54 6.60 0.70
CA PHE A 58 8.13 6.87 0.40
C PHE A 58 7.94 7.78 -0.82
N ARG A 59 8.97 8.54 -1.20
CA ARG A 59 8.96 9.43 -2.37
C ARG A 59 9.97 9.04 -3.44
N GLN A 60 10.67 7.93 -3.25
CA GLN A 60 11.66 7.44 -4.19
C GLN A 60 11.11 6.29 -5.04
N LYS A 61 11.46 6.32 -6.33
CA LYS A 61 11.20 5.24 -7.27
C LYS A 61 12.50 4.63 -7.78
N LEU A 62 12.38 3.47 -8.43
CA LEU A 62 13.51 2.80 -9.07
C LEU A 62 13.70 3.30 -10.50
N LEU A 63 14.93 3.71 -10.81
CA LEU A 63 15.41 3.95 -12.15
C LEU A 63 16.26 2.76 -12.59
N ARG A 64 15.78 2.01 -13.60
CA ARG A 64 16.54 0.92 -14.22
C ARG A 64 17.55 1.48 -15.22
N VAL A 65 18.74 0.89 -15.24
CA VAL A 65 19.79 1.25 -16.20
C VAL A 65 19.52 0.50 -17.51
N PRO A 66 19.60 1.17 -18.68
CA PRO A 66 19.37 0.52 -19.97
C PRO A 66 20.20 -0.76 -20.14
N LEU A 67 19.56 -1.79 -20.73
CA LEU A 67 20.16 -3.12 -20.95
C LEU A 67 20.63 -3.83 -19.67
N GLU A 68 20.17 -3.38 -18.49
CA GLU A 68 20.59 -3.90 -17.18
C GLU A 68 22.12 -3.90 -16.98
N LEU A 69 22.80 -2.90 -17.55
CA LEU A 69 24.26 -2.75 -17.45
C LEU A 69 24.75 -2.45 -16.02
N ASP A 70 23.84 -2.06 -15.13
CA ASP A 70 24.10 -1.85 -13.72
C ASP A 70 22.82 -2.05 -12.88
N TYR A 71 22.94 -2.11 -11.56
CA TYR A 71 21.79 -2.21 -10.66
C TYR A 71 20.92 -0.94 -10.68
N PRO A 72 19.60 -1.05 -10.36
CA PRO A 72 18.72 0.09 -10.33
C PRO A 72 19.13 1.13 -9.29
N TYR A 73 18.69 2.38 -9.47
CA TYR A 73 18.94 3.46 -8.53
C TYR A 73 17.64 3.98 -7.93
N TRP A 74 17.67 4.29 -6.64
CA TRP A 74 16.65 5.11 -6.00
C TRP A 74 16.81 6.57 -6.43
N ILE A 75 15.75 7.12 -7.02
CA ILE A 75 15.64 8.51 -7.43
C ILE A 75 14.36 9.12 -6.84
N GLU A 76 14.37 10.42 -6.57
CA GLU A 76 13.17 11.14 -6.13
C GLU A 76 12.12 11.15 -7.25
N ASP A 77 10.84 10.98 -6.91
CA ASP A 77 9.75 11.14 -7.85
C ASP A 77 9.24 12.59 -7.83
N GLU A 78 9.64 13.38 -8.83
CA GLU A 78 9.21 14.78 -8.97
C GLU A 78 7.69 14.94 -9.15
N ARG A 79 7.00 13.87 -9.52
CA ARG A 79 5.54 13.84 -9.72
C ARG A 79 4.82 12.98 -8.68
N PHE A 80 5.40 12.88 -7.48
CA PHE A 80 4.81 12.14 -6.38
C PHE A 80 3.38 12.61 -6.09
N ASP A 81 2.45 11.65 -6.07
CA ASP A 81 1.03 11.87 -5.82
C ASP A 81 0.56 10.95 -4.69
N LEU A 82 0.26 11.51 -3.52
CA LEU A 82 -0.13 10.72 -2.35
C LEU A 82 -1.46 10.00 -2.56
N GLU A 83 -2.40 10.59 -3.30
CA GLU A 83 -3.73 10.00 -3.53
C GLU A 83 -3.65 8.81 -4.51
N TYR A 84 -2.58 8.70 -5.30
CA TYR A 84 -2.29 7.48 -6.06
C TYR A 84 -1.95 6.29 -5.14
N HIS A 85 -1.15 6.56 -4.11
CA HIS A 85 -0.62 5.54 -3.19
C HIS A 85 -1.64 5.17 -2.10
N VAL A 86 -2.43 6.12 -1.62
CA VAL A 86 -3.41 5.90 -0.54
C VAL A 86 -4.80 5.84 -1.14
N ARG A 87 -5.44 4.67 -1.04
CA ARG A 87 -6.73 4.37 -1.68
C ARG A 87 -7.77 4.00 -0.64
N HIS A 88 -9.03 4.30 -0.95
CA HIS A 88 -10.18 3.96 -0.12
C HIS A 88 -11.08 2.99 -0.88
N VAL A 89 -11.44 1.89 -0.21
CA VAL A 89 -12.33 0.87 -0.74
C VAL A 89 -13.36 0.51 0.33
N ALA A 90 -14.60 0.26 -0.08
CA ALA A 90 -15.61 -0.36 0.77
C ALA A 90 -15.86 -1.78 0.28
N LEU A 91 -16.03 -2.73 1.21
CA LEU A 91 -16.43 -4.08 0.84
C LEU A 91 -17.86 -4.07 0.27
N PRO A 92 -18.13 -4.90 -0.75
CA PRO A 92 -19.50 -5.13 -1.17
C PRO A 92 -20.28 -5.81 -0.03
N LYS A 93 -21.56 -5.44 0.13
CA LYS A 93 -22.45 -6.14 1.05
C LYS A 93 -22.48 -7.64 0.71
N PRO A 94 -22.42 -8.55 1.71
CA PRO A 94 -22.64 -8.28 3.14
C PRO A 94 -21.42 -7.84 3.95
N GLY A 95 -20.22 -7.69 3.34
CA GLY A 95 -19.01 -7.33 4.11
C GLY A 95 -18.47 -8.47 4.98
N ASP A 96 -18.69 -9.72 4.56
CA ASP A 96 -18.28 -10.91 5.30
C ASP A 96 -16.78 -11.27 5.06
N TRP A 97 -16.30 -12.27 5.80
CA TRP A 97 -14.93 -12.78 5.64
C TRP A 97 -14.57 -13.15 4.20
N ARG A 98 -15.53 -13.71 3.45
CA ARG A 98 -15.28 -14.11 2.07
C ARG A 98 -15.07 -12.88 1.18
N GLN A 99 -15.90 -11.84 1.31
CA GLN A 99 -15.72 -10.58 0.57
C GLN A 99 -14.39 -9.92 0.93
N PHE A 100 -14.02 -9.92 2.21
CA PHE A 100 -12.74 -9.40 2.66
C PHE A 100 -11.55 -10.16 2.06
N CYS A 101 -11.56 -11.50 2.09
CA CYS A 101 -10.51 -12.31 1.48
C CYS A 101 -10.42 -12.07 -0.03
N ILE A 102 -11.55 -12.05 -0.76
CA ILE A 102 -11.57 -11.79 -2.20
C ILE A 102 -10.96 -10.42 -2.50
N GLN A 103 -11.33 -9.39 -1.76
CA GLN A 103 -10.82 -8.04 -1.98
C GLN A 103 -9.33 -7.95 -1.65
N THR A 104 -8.89 -8.50 -0.52
CA THR A 104 -7.49 -8.56 -0.12
C THR A 104 -6.65 -9.32 -1.16
N SER A 105 -7.13 -10.46 -1.65
CA SER A 105 -6.43 -11.23 -2.70
C SER A 105 -6.29 -10.45 -4.00
N ARG A 106 -7.33 -9.69 -4.41
CA ARG A 106 -7.27 -8.85 -5.61
C ARG A 106 -6.27 -7.71 -5.48
N ILE A 107 -6.22 -7.08 -4.31
CA ILE A 107 -5.26 -6.02 -4.01
C ILE A 107 -3.84 -6.58 -4.04
N HIS A 108 -3.58 -7.68 -3.33
CA HIS A 108 -2.25 -8.29 -3.25
C HIS A 108 -1.75 -8.81 -4.62
N ALA A 109 -2.64 -9.39 -5.43
CA ALA A 109 -2.28 -9.94 -6.73
C ALA A 109 -1.95 -8.88 -7.81
N ARG A 110 -2.29 -7.61 -7.58
CA ARG A 110 -1.99 -6.53 -8.53
C ARG A 110 -0.51 -6.12 -8.40
N PRO A 111 0.26 -6.12 -9.51
CA PRO A 111 1.64 -5.64 -9.47
C PRO A 111 1.67 -4.12 -9.21
N LEU A 112 2.70 -3.69 -8.48
CA LEU A 112 2.97 -2.27 -8.28
C LEU A 112 3.45 -1.61 -9.58
N ASP A 113 3.11 -0.33 -9.77
CA ASP A 113 3.61 0.46 -10.90
C ASP A 113 5.08 0.80 -10.67
N MET A 114 5.96 0.13 -11.42
CA MET A 114 7.41 0.28 -11.31
C MET A 114 7.93 1.68 -11.70
N SER A 115 7.09 2.54 -12.27
CA SER A 115 7.43 3.93 -12.59
C SER A 115 7.21 4.91 -11.43
N ARG A 116 6.77 4.42 -10.27
CA ARG A 116 6.42 5.18 -9.05
C ARG A 116 7.08 4.59 -7.81
N PRO A 117 7.02 5.26 -6.64
CA PRO A 117 7.42 4.64 -5.38
C PRO A 117 6.67 3.32 -5.13
N LEU A 118 7.41 2.28 -4.75
CA LEU A 118 6.90 0.90 -4.70
C LEU A 118 6.16 0.60 -3.38
N TRP A 119 5.07 1.32 -3.14
CA TRP A 119 4.16 1.06 -2.03
C TRP A 119 2.76 1.55 -2.38
N GLU A 120 1.74 0.90 -1.82
CA GLU A 120 0.36 1.38 -1.83
C GLU A 120 -0.22 1.14 -0.42
N LEU A 121 -1.26 1.88 -0.05
CA LEU A 121 -1.99 1.70 1.20
C LEU A 121 -3.48 1.74 0.89
N TYR A 122 -4.21 0.73 1.34
CA TYR A 122 -5.66 0.63 1.14
C TYR A 122 -6.37 0.69 2.48
N LEU A 123 -7.22 1.70 2.65
CA LEU A 123 -8.25 1.74 3.69
C LEU A 123 -9.45 0.93 3.21
N VAL A 124 -9.82 -0.11 3.95
CA VAL A 124 -10.96 -1.00 3.64
C VAL A 124 -12.03 -0.87 4.73
N GLU A 125 -13.20 -0.36 4.35
CA GLU A 125 -14.37 -0.21 5.21
C GLU A 125 -15.44 -1.27 4.90
N GLY A 126 -16.48 -1.34 5.74
CA GLY A 126 -17.61 -2.27 5.57
C GLY A 126 -17.31 -3.67 6.10
N LEU A 127 -16.62 -3.76 7.23
CA LEU A 127 -16.27 -5.00 7.92
C LEU A 127 -17.40 -5.51 8.84
N ASP A 128 -18.66 -5.12 8.58
CA ASP A 128 -19.79 -5.24 9.50
C ASP A 128 -20.22 -6.69 9.79
N ALA A 129 -19.89 -7.62 8.87
CA ALA A 129 -20.20 -9.05 9.00
C ALA A 129 -18.92 -9.91 9.10
N PHE A 130 -17.82 -9.28 9.51
CA PHE A 130 -16.50 -9.87 9.60
C PHE A 130 -16.03 -9.88 11.06
N LEU A 131 -15.92 -11.09 11.65
CA LEU A 131 -15.58 -11.31 13.07
C LEU A 131 -16.53 -10.55 14.03
N ASP A 132 -16.37 -10.74 15.34
CA ASP A 132 -17.09 -9.93 16.34
C ASP A 132 -16.35 -8.60 16.56
N LEU A 133 -16.22 -7.81 15.50
CA LEU A 133 -15.55 -6.50 15.55
C LEU A 133 -16.49 -5.41 16.06
N PRO A 134 -15.95 -4.38 16.74
CA PRO A 134 -16.70 -3.16 17.02
C PRO A 134 -17.25 -2.51 15.75
N PRO A 135 -18.41 -1.83 15.82
CA PRO A 135 -18.96 -1.08 14.67
C PRO A 135 -17.95 -0.11 14.06
N ASP A 136 -18.04 0.08 12.75
CA ASP A 136 -17.16 0.96 11.96
C ASP A 136 -15.67 0.55 11.96
N SER A 137 -15.34 -0.67 12.42
CA SER A 137 -13.99 -1.23 12.25
C SER A 137 -13.57 -1.25 10.78
N PHE A 138 -12.29 -0.98 10.56
CA PHE A 138 -11.71 -0.90 9.22
C PHE A 138 -10.38 -1.64 9.17
N ALA A 139 -9.97 -2.02 7.96
CA ALA A 139 -8.66 -2.60 7.73
C ALA A 139 -7.75 -1.63 6.96
N ILE A 140 -6.46 -1.71 7.23
CA ILE A 140 -5.40 -1.13 6.40
C ILE A 140 -4.61 -2.27 5.79
N LEU A 141 -4.46 -2.24 4.47
CA LEU A 141 -3.53 -3.09 3.74
C LEU A 141 -2.37 -2.23 3.25
N THR A 142 -1.13 -2.66 3.48
CA THR A 142 0.10 -2.02 3.01
C THR A 142 0.97 -2.99 2.24
#